data_AF-A0A081CG85-F1
#
_entry.id   AF-A0A081CG85-F1
#
_cell.length_a   1.000
_cell.length_b   1.000
_cell.length_c   1.000
_cell.angle_alpha   90.00
_cell.angle_beta   90.00
_cell.angle_gamma   90.00
#
_symmetry.space_group_name_H-M   'P 1'
#
loop_
_entity.id
_entity.type
_entity.pdbx_description
1 polymer ?
#
loop_
_entity_poly.entity_id
_entity_poly.type
_entity_poly.pdbx_seq_one_letter_code
_entity_poly.pdbx_strand_id
1 'polypeptide(L)'
;MSMQDTVQKVLDAATADISQPNAVPGAVMYIADKTGKQVAWAAAGVKQAGKPDPMTTDSVFWVASCTKLITAIACLQLVEQGKLNLQDDVTKYLPEMAEVKMIDGSKPKRVPTVWNCLTHTCGLGYSFFNPALKALEDKKGRKVIDAFDASKQSIMGPYVTEPGSEWEYGMGIDWAGQVVERVSGLSLNDYFQKHIFAPLGIKNASFLPKTAGLADKLVGSHYRNPDGIISPNEHWLNQQESKIEVHYGGAGLWANAAEYCQILVALLNGGTHPKTGGKILTPESVEELVKPQLDDKLAADMDREFPNTDPTLTNYFEGCTVKGVPKNWALGGMRLTVQHPMFKYSDKSLFWCGIQNSYWWADFKDGTCGMIQSQIGPFLDMGTLGILAQIEPQVHAAYANVLAADALDTVEHEQQHRLDEQHEEVASTALADALDEAEDDGNNDMDASFNDPLSPYGHIDLGRARRH
;
A
#
# COMPACT_ATOMS: atom_id res chain seq x y z
N MET A 1 -14.88 16.39 18.31
CA MET A 1 -15.55 15.90 17.08
C MET A 1 -14.92 14.55 16.77
N SER A 2 -15.70 13.51 16.45
CA SER A 2 -15.11 12.21 16.11
C SER A 2 -14.37 12.29 14.78
N MET A 3 -13.48 11.34 14.48
CA MET A 3 -12.82 11.30 13.17
C MET A 3 -13.86 11.16 12.03
N GLN A 4 -14.91 10.36 12.24
CA GLN A 4 -16.03 10.22 11.31
C GLN A 4 -16.70 11.57 11.01
N ASP A 5 -17.04 12.35 12.05
CA ASP A 5 -17.69 13.65 11.88
C ASP A 5 -16.75 14.66 11.18
N THR A 6 -15.46 14.63 11.50
CA THR A 6 -14.45 15.47 10.84
C THR A 6 -14.37 15.17 9.36
N VAL A 7 -14.26 13.90 8.98
CA VAL A 7 -14.20 13.48 7.57
C VAL A 7 -15.48 13.90 6.84
N GLN A 8 -16.66 13.59 7.39
CA GLN A 8 -17.93 13.96 6.73
C GLN A 8 -18.02 15.47 6.53
N LYS A 9 -17.71 16.28 7.56
CA LYS A 9 -17.76 17.74 7.47
C LYS A 9 -16.82 18.30 6.40
N VAL A 10 -15.60 17.76 6.28
CA VAL A 10 -14.64 18.20 5.27
C VAL A 10 -15.12 17.84 3.85
N LEU A 11 -15.67 16.63 3.65
CA LEU A 11 -16.21 16.23 2.35
C LEU A 11 -17.46 17.05 1.98
N ASP A 12 -18.38 17.28 2.91
CA ASP A 12 -19.56 18.11 2.70
C ASP A 12 -19.16 19.54 2.29
N ALA A 13 -18.20 20.14 2.99
CA ALA A 13 -17.69 21.46 2.65
C ALA A 13 -17.04 21.51 1.27
N ALA A 14 -16.25 20.49 0.91
CA ALA A 14 -15.57 20.42 -0.39
C ALA A 14 -16.51 20.15 -1.57
N THR A 15 -17.73 19.66 -1.31
CA THR A 15 -18.71 19.26 -2.35
C THR A 15 -19.99 20.10 -2.35
N ALA A 16 -20.15 21.02 -1.40
CA ALA A 16 -21.36 21.83 -1.24
C ALA A 16 -21.68 22.72 -2.45
N ASP A 17 -20.65 23.30 -3.07
CA ASP A 17 -20.79 24.19 -4.22
C ASP A 17 -19.57 24.04 -5.13
N ILE A 18 -19.77 23.36 -6.26
CA ILE A 18 -18.72 23.07 -7.26
C ILE A 18 -18.14 24.33 -7.92
N SER A 19 -18.79 25.49 -7.78
CA SER A 19 -18.28 26.78 -8.27
C SER A 19 -17.23 27.40 -7.35
N GLN A 20 -17.10 26.93 -6.11
CA GLN A 20 -16.10 27.45 -5.18
C GLN A 20 -14.68 27.02 -5.56
N PRO A 21 -13.67 27.85 -5.27
CA PRO A 21 -12.27 27.46 -5.41
C PRO A 21 -12.00 26.18 -4.62
N ASN A 22 -11.28 25.22 -5.23
CA ASN A 22 -10.93 23.93 -4.62
C ASN A 22 -12.14 23.03 -4.27
N ALA A 23 -13.34 23.29 -4.76
CA ALA A 23 -14.46 22.35 -4.63
C ALA A 23 -14.27 21.13 -5.55
N VAL A 24 -14.75 19.96 -5.15
CA VAL A 24 -14.76 18.75 -5.99
C VAL A 24 -16.21 18.31 -6.25
N PRO A 25 -16.52 17.65 -7.38
CA PRO A 25 -17.89 17.19 -7.68
C PRO A 25 -18.44 16.22 -6.64
N GLY A 26 -17.56 15.35 -6.15
CA GLY A 26 -17.85 14.34 -5.15
C GLY A 26 -16.58 13.69 -4.68
N ALA A 27 -16.64 13.06 -3.52
CA ALA A 27 -15.50 12.38 -2.92
C ALA A 27 -15.94 11.22 -2.02
N VAL A 28 -15.08 10.20 -1.93
CA VAL A 28 -15.19 9.11 -0.95
C VAL A 28 -13.86 8.98 -0.22
N MET A 29 -13.93 8.91 1.11
CA MET A 29 -12.77 8.66 1.96
C MET A 29 -13.03 7.48 2.88
N TYR A 30 -12.06 6.58 2.97
CA TYR A 30 -12.05 5.49 3.93
C TYR A 30 -10.73 5.48 4.70
N ILE A 31 -10.82 5.27 6.02
CA ILE A 31 -9.68 5.23 6.93
C ILE A 31 -9.86 4.02 7.84
N ALA A 32 -8.79 3.23 7.99
CA ALA A 32 -8.75 2.10 8.90
C ALA A 32 -7.43 2.01 9.66
N ASP A 33 -7.45 1.25 10.75
CA ASP A 33 -6.25 0.86 11.45
C ASP A 33 -5.87 -0.61 11.20
N LYS A 34 -4.70 -1.01 11.72
CA LYS A 34 -4.13 -2.34 11.58
C LYS A 34 -5.01 -3.44 12.19
N THR A 35 -5.99 -3.14 13.03
CA THR A 35 -6.94 -4.16 13.52
C THR A 35 -8.05 -4.45 12.48
N GLY A 36 -8.06 -3.70 11.37
CA GLY A 36 -9.13 -3.69 10.38
C GLY A 36 -10.34 -2.89 10.86
N LYS A 37 -10.24 -2.11 11.94
CA LYS A 37 -11.31 -1.24 12.40
C LYS A 37 -11.47 -0.06 11.45
N GLN A 38 -12.71 0.21 11.03
CA GLN A 38 -13.06 1.42 10.31
C GLN A 38 -12.95 2.61 11.28
N VAL A 39 -12.04 3.53 10.99
CA VAL A 39 -11.84 4.78 11.73
C VAL A 39 -12.79 5.86 11.22
N ALA A 40 -12.94 5.95 9.89
CA ALA A 40 -13.91 6.82 9.24
C ALA A 40 -14.26 6.30 7.85
N TRP A 41 -15.50 6.50 7.41
CA TRP A 41 -15.96 6.22 6.05
C TRP A 41 -17.05 7.22 5.67
N ALA A 42 -16.78 8.03 4.66
CA ALA A 42 -17.70 9.07 4.22
C ALA A 42 -17.74 9.17 2.70
N ALA A 43 -18.90 9.60 2.21
CA ALA A 43 -19.11 9.99 0.82
C ALA A 43 -19.87 11.32 0.79
N ALA A 44 -19.55 12.18 -0.16
CA ALA A 44 -20.27 13.43 -0.38
C ALA A 44 -20.25 13.84 -1.85
N GLY A 45 -21.19 14.71 -2.25
CA GLY A 45 -21.35 15.19 -3.61
C GLY A 45 -21.98 14.16 -4.56
N VAL A 46 -21.64 14.26 -5.84
CA VAL A 46 -22.27 13.49 -6.94
C VAL A 46 -21.26 12.67 -7.73
N LYS A 47 -21.73 11.58 -8.34
CA LYS A 47 -20.90 10.72 -9.22
C LYS A 47 -20.50 11.43 -10.52
N GLN A 48 -21.31 12.38 -10.98
CA GLN A 48 -21.05 13.15 -12.19
C GLN A 48 -21.59 14.58 -12.06
N ALA A 49 -20.76 15.58 -12.33
CA ALA A 49 -21.12 16.98 -12.30
C ALA A 49 -22.32 17.25 -13.22
N GLY A 50 -23.30 18.00 -12.71
CA GLY A 50 -24.55 18.31 -13.43
C GLY A 50 -25.59 17.18 -13.43
N LYS A 51 -25.33 16.03 -12.80
CA LYS A 51 -26.29 14.94 -12.59
C LYS A 51 -26.65 14.79 -11.11
N PRO A 52 -27.86 14.30 -10.78
CA PRO A 52 -28.32 14.18 -9.39
C PRO A 52 -27.81 12.93 -8.67
N ASP A 53 -27.13 12.01 -9.37
CA ASP A 53 -26.72 10.72 -8.81
C ASP A 53 -25.69 10.92 -7.68
N PRO A 54 -26.04 10.60 -6.41
CA PRO A 54 -25.18 10.90 -5.29
C PRO A 54 -23.96 9.96 -5.27
N MET A 55 -22.87 10.48 -4.73
CA MET A 55 -21.76 9.64 -4.33
C MET A 55 -22.21 8.72 -3.19
N THR A 56 -21.89 7.43 -3.29
CA THR A 56 -22.10 6.46 -2.21
C THR A 56 -20.76 5.94 -1.71
N THR A 57 -20.77 5.39 -0.50
CA THR A 57 -19.58 4.82 0.13
C THR A 57 -19.00 3.63 -0.65
N ASP A 58 -19.81 2.97 -1.48
CA ASP A 58 -19.41 1.86 -2.36
C ASP A 58 -19.18 2.27 -3.82
N SER A 59 -19.20 3.57 -4.13
CA SER A 59 -18.80 4.11 -5.45
C SER A 59 -17.44 3.57 -5.90
N VAL A 60 -17.34 3.21 -7.17
CA VAL A 60 -16.15 2.61 -7.79
C VAL A 60 -15.47 3.61 -8.71
N PHE A 61 -14.18 3.83 -8.48
CA PHE A 61 -13.39 4.83 -9.17
C PHE A 61 -12.33 4.15 -10.05
N TRP A 62 -11.95 4.79 -11.15
CA TRP A 62 -10.73 4.40 -11.84
C TRP A 62 -9.55 4.87 -10.99
N VAL A 63 -8.81 3.92 -10.41
CA VAL A 63 -7.75 4.25 -9.43
C VAL A 63 -6.39 4.49 -10.09
N ALA A 64 -6.31 4.35 -11.41
CA ALA A 64 -5.13 4.60 -12.21
C ALA A 64 -3.86 4.03 -11.56
N SER A 65 -2.87 4.88 -11.26
CA SER A 65 -1.56 4.49 -10.74
C SER A 65 -1.57 3.84 -9.35
N CYS A 66 -2.69 3.85 -8.62
CA CYS A 66 -2.84 3.00 -7.44
C CYS A 66 -2.76 1.50 -7.79
N THR A 67 -3.05 1.11 -9.05
CA THR A 67 -2.92 -0.28 -9.54
C THR A 67 -1.52 -0.87 -9.29
N LYS A 68 -0.48 -0.02 -9.32
CA LYS A 68 0.93 -0.43 -9.23
C LYS A 68 1.24 -1.27 -7.98
N LEU A 69 0.66 -0.90 -6.83
CA LEU A 69 0.85 -1.65 -5.59
C LEU A 69 0.38 -3.11 -5.74
N ILE A 70 -0.76 -3.32 -6.38
CA ILE A 70 -1.35 -4.65 -6.55
C ILE A 70 -0.53 -5.48 -7.54
N THR A 71 0.00 -4.85 -8.59
CA THR A 71 0.95 -5.49 -9.52
C THR A 71 2.23 -5.93 -8.80
N ALA A 72 2.79 -5.09 -7.93
CA ALA A 72 3.97 -5.45 -7.15
C ALA A 72 3.69 -6.63 -6.19
N ILE A 73 2.53 -6.65 -5.52
CA ILE A 73 2.08 -7.78 -4.70
C ILE A 73 2.01 -9.07 -5.55
N ALA A 74 1.42 -9.00 -6.74
CA ALA A 74 1.31 -10.16 -7.63
C ALA A 74 2.68 -10.69 -8.07
N CYS A 75 3.64 -9.81 -8.38
CA CYS A 75 5.01 -10.21 -8.66
C CYS A 75 5.65 -10.92 -7.46
N LEU A 76 5.53 -10.36 -6.25
CA LEU A 76 6.10 -10.98 -5.05
C LEU A 76 5.44 -12.32 -4.70
N GLN A 77 4.14 -12.49 -4.92
CA GLN A 77 3.48 -13.80 -4.79
C GLN A 77 4.10 -14.86 -5.72
N LEU A 78 4.51 -14.48 -6.93
CA LEU A 78 5.20 -15.40 -7.85
C LEU A 78 6.66 -15.66 -7.45
N VAL A 79 7.30 -14.68 -6.79
CA VAL A 79 8.64 -14.86 -6.18
C VAL A 79 8.57 -15.87 -5.03
N GLU A 80 7.58 -15.73 -4.13
CA GLU A 80 7.34 -16.69 -3.03
C GLU A 80 7.12 -18.13 -3.54
N GLN A 81 6.49 -18.26 -4.71
CA GLN A 81 6.26 -19.54 -5.37
C GLN A 81 7.50 -20.09 -6.11
N GLY A 82 8.62 -19.36 -6.14
CA GLY A 82 9.83 -19.71 -6.90
C GLY A 82 9.64 -19.67 -8.42
N LYS A 83 8.58 -19.01 -8.91
CA LYS A 83 8.24 -18.93 -10.34
C LYS A 83 8.78 -17.69 -11.03
N LEU A 84 9.10 -16.66 -10.26
CA LEU A 84 9.64 -15.39 -10.72
C LEU A 84 10.90 -15.05 -9.91
N ASN A 85 11.93 -14.57 -10.59
CA ASN A 85 13.04 -13.85 -9.95
C ASN A 85 13.06 -12.41 -10.48
N LEU A 86 13.01 -11.43 -9.59
CA LEU A 86 12.96 -10.02 -9.97
C LEU A 86 14.23 -9.56 -10.72
N GLN A 87 15.36 -10.24 -10.51
CA GLN A 87 16.62 -9.91 -11.18
C GLN A 87 16.79 -10.56 -12.56
N ASP A 88 15.83 -11.37 -13.00
CA ASP A 88 15.84 -11.86 -14.37
C ASP A 88 15.55 -10.73 -15.37
N ASP A 89 16.22 -10.77 -16.50
CA ASP A 89 15.88 -9.97 -17.69
C ASP A 89 14.41 -10.19 -18.05
N VAL A 90 13.68 -9.10 -18.30
CA VAL A 90 12.24 -9.16 -18.62
C VAL A 90 11.98 -10.00 -19.87
N THR A 91 12.91 -10.04 -20.82
CA THR A 91 12.81 -10.79 -22.09
C THR A 91 12.85 -12.31 -21.90
N LYS A 92 13.31 -12.80 -20.73
CA LYS A 92 13.14 -14.20 -20.33
C LYS A 92 11.67 -14.61 -20.32
N TYR A 93 10.79 -13.69 -19.91
CA TYR A 93 9.36 -13.90 -19.82
C TYR A 93 8.64 -13.33 -21.05
N LEU A 94 9.04 -12.13 -21.49
CA LEU A 94 8.43 -11.37 -22.57
C LEU A 94 9.42 -11.17 -23.73
N PRO A 95 9.73 -12.21 -24.53
CA PRO A 95 10.72 -12.13 -25.60
C PRO A 95 10.42 -11.02 -26.63
N GLU A 96 9.14 -10.67 -26.81
CA GLU A 96 8.72 -9.56 -27.67
C GLU A 96 9.31 -8.20 -27.26
N MET A 97 9.67 -8.02 -25.99
CA MET A 97 10.25 -6.77 -25.48
C MET A 97 11.68 -6.53 -25.95
N ALA A 98 12.36 -7.54 -26.51
CA ALA A 98 13.67 -7.39 -27.13
C ALA A 98 13.63 -6.48 -28.38
N GLU A 99 12.44 -6.26 -28.95
CA GLU A 99 12.25 -5.38 -30.10
C GLU A 99 12.24 -3.89 -29.74
N VAL A 100 12.02 -3.55 -28.47
CA VAL A 100 11.98 -2.15 -28.02
C VAL A 100 13.36 -1.49 -28.22
N LYS A 101 13.33 -0.26 -28.73
CA LYS A 101 14.51 0.52 -29.08
C LYS A 101 14.60 1.77 -28.22
N MET A 102 15.79 2.34 -28.17
CA MET A 102 15.98 3.71 -27.69
C MET A 102 15.19 4.69 -28.57
N ILE A 103 14.87 5.86 -28.04
CA ILE A 103 14.08 6.89 -28.74
C ILE A 103 14.74 7.38 -30.04
N ASP A 104 16.07 7.27 -30.16
CA ASP A 104 16.85 7.57 -31.36
C ASP A 104 16.89 6.40 -32.38
N GLY A 105 16.25 5.27 -32.06
CA GLY A 105 16.21 4.05 -32.89
C GLY A 105 17.36 3.08 -32.66
N SER A 106 18.33 3.41 -31.81
CA SER A 106 19.43 2.51 -31.47
C SER A 106 18.96 1.35 -30.55
N LYS A 107 19.80 0.30 -30.46
CA LYS A 107 19.56 -0.79 -29.51
C LYS A 107 19.96 -0.34 -28.11
N PRO A 108 19.19 -0.68 -27.06
CA PRO A 108 19.61 -0.42 -25.69
C PRO A 108 20.87 -1.24 -25.36
N LYS A 109 21.70 -0.73 -24.45
CA LYS A 109 22.93 -1.41 -24.01
C LYS A 109 22.65 -2.57 -23.06
N ARG A 110 21.47 -2.59 -22.42
CA ARG A 110 21.03 -3.58 -21.45
C ARG A 110 19.56 -3.91 -21.66
N VAL A 111 19.16 -5.09 -21.20
CA VAL A 111 17.74 -5.45 -21.06
C VAL A 111 17.32 -5.09 -19.63
N PRO A 112 16.16 -4.45 -19.41
CA PRO A 112 15.67 -4.23 -18.05
C PRO A 112 15.29 -5.55 -17.39
N THR A 113 15.53 -5.65 -16.09
CA THR A 113 15.00 -6.74 -15.26
C THR A 113 13.54 -6.47 -14.87
N VAL A 114 12.88 -7.47 -14.29
CA VAL A 114 11.54 -7.28 -13.70
C VAL A 114 11.59 -6.29 -12.52
N TRP A 115 12.70 -6.27 -11.78
CA TRP A 115 12.96 -5.27 -10.75
C TRP A 115 12.98 -3.85 -11.34
N ASN A 116 13.68 -3.63 -12.47
CA ASN A 116 13.69 -2.32 -13.13
C ASN A 116 12.28 -1.85 -13.53
N CYS A 117 11.40 -2.78 -13.91
CA CYS A 117 10.00 -2.52 -14.23
C CYS A 117 9.21 -2.03 -13.01
N LEU A 118 9.43 -2.63 -11.84
CA LEU A 118 8.77 -2.26 -10.57
C LEU A 118 9.33 -0.97 -9.95
N THR A 119 10.59 -0.62 -10.23
CA THR A 119 11.27 0.51 -9.59
C THR A 119 11.37 1.76 -10.44
N HIS A 120 10.68 1.82 -11.58
CA HIS A 120 10.78 2.94 -12.53
C HIS A 120 12.22 3.23 -12.99
N THR A 121 13.02 2.18 -13.17
CA THR A 121 14.36 2.26 -13.77
C THR A 121 14.44 1.47 -15.08
N CYS A 122 13.29 1.16 -15.66
CA CYS A 122 13.14 0.42 -16.91
C CYS A 122 13.61 1.21 -18.14
N GLY A 123 13.70 2.54 -18.03
CA GLY A 123 14.00 3.45 -19.14
C GLY A 123 12.80 3.86 -19.98
N LEU A 124 11.60 3.39 -19.64
CA LEU A 124 10.33 3.82 -20.26
C LEU A 124 9.76 5.01 -19.50
N GLY A 125 9.18 5.98 -20.21
CA GLY A 125 8.54 7.16 -19.63
C GLY A 125 7.11 7.34 -20.11
N TYR A 126 6.43 8.37 -19.59
CA TYR A 126 5.15 8.86 -20.09
C TYR A 126 5.35 10.12 -20.92
N SER A 127 4.66 10.25 -22.06
CA SER A 127 4.82 11.44 -22.91
C SER A 127 4.44 12.73 -22.20
N PHE A 128 3.39 12.71 -21.37
CA PHE A 128 2.96 13.87 -20.57
C PHE A 128 3.98 14.33 -19.51
N PHE A 129 5.00 13.53 -19.20
CA PHE A 129 6.12 13.91 -18.32
C PHE A 129 7.49 13.99 -19.01
N ASN A 130 7.58 13.72 -20.30
CA ASN A 130 8.86 13.59 -21.00
C ASN A 130 8.87 14.38 -22.32
N PRO A 131 9.61 15.50 -22.40
CA PRO A 131 9.66 16.35 -23.59
C PRO A 131 10.13 15.63 -24.86
N ALA A 132 11.02 14.64 -24.74
CA ALA A 132 11.53 13.90 -25.89
C ALA A 132 10.46 12.98 -26.48
N LEU A 133 9.67 12.31 -25.64
CA LEU A 133 8.50 11.55 -26.08
C LEU A 133 7.47 12.47 -26.72
N LYS A 134 7.14 13.60 -26.06
CA LYS A 134 6.19 14.57 -26.63
C LYS A 134 6.62 15.08 -28.00
N ALA A 135 7.89 15.46 -28.16
CA ALA A 135 8.43 15.89 -29.46
C ALA A 135 8.38 14.78 -30.53
N LEU A 136 8.58 13.52 -30.13
CA LEU A 136 8.43 12.38 -31.04
C LEU A 136 6.98 12.20 -31.51
N GLU A 137 6.01 12.39 -30.62
CA GLU A 137 4.58 12.33 -30.96
C GLU A 137 4.19 13.44 -31.93
N ASP A 138 4.62 14.67 -31.65
CA ASP A 138 4.36 15.84 -32.50
C ASP A 138 4.95 15.64 -33.90
N LYS A 139 6.19 15.12 -33.98
CA LYS A 139 6.85 14.79 -35.25
C LYS A 139 6.10 13.72 -36.04
N LYS A 140 5.52 12.72 -35.36
CA LYS A 140 4.78 11.62 -36.00
C LYS A 140 3.33 11.96 -36.30
N GLY A 141 2.79 13.05 -35.73
CA GLY A 141 1.37 13.40 -35.82
C GLY A 141 0.45 12.39 -35.13
N ARG A 142 0.98 11.57 -34.20
CA ARG A 142 0.23 10.59 -33.42
C ARG A 142 0.96 10.26 -32.12
N LYS A 143 0.21 9.80 -31.11
CA LYS A 143 0.80 9.25 -29.89
C LYS A 143 1.68 8.04 -30.20
N VAL A 144 2.82 7.96 -29.53
CA VAL A 144 3.68 6.77 -29.50
C VAL A 144 3.41 5.95 -28.25
N ILE A 145 2.98 6.61 -27.19
CA ILE A 145 2.50 6.00 -25.95
C ILE A 145 1.19 6.71 -25.62
N ASP A 146 0.07 6.05 -25.87
CA ASP A 146 -1.19 6.47 -25.28
C ASP A 146 -1.37 5.75 -23.94
N ALA A 147 -1.06 6.45 -22.85
CA ALA A 147 -0.91 5.86 -21.52
C ALA A 147 -2.16 5.16 -20.98
N PHE A 148 -3.33 5.40 -21.58
CA PHE A 148 -4.62 4.93 -21.07
C PHE A 148 -5.52 4.30 -22.16
N ASP A 149 -4.96 3.98 -23.33
CA ASP A 149 -5.72 3.33 -24.42
C ASP A 149 -5.90 1.81 -24.25
N ALA A 150 -5.13 1.21 -23.35
CA ALA A 150 -5.06 -0.23 -23.10
C ALA A 150 -4.61 -1.07 -24.32
N SER A 151 -3.79 -0.50 -25.21
CA SER A 151 -3.26 -1.19 -26.39
C SER A 151 -1.92 -1.86 -26.14
N LYS A 152 -1.64 -2.92 -26.90
CA LYS A 152 -0.30 -3.52 -26.93
C LYS A 152 0.74 -2.57 -27.51
N GLN A 153 0.34 -1.66 -28.39
CA GLN A 153 1.26 -0.72 -29.02
C GLN A 153 1.88 0.26 -28.02
N SER A 154 1.09 0.81 -27.10
CA SER A 154 1.56 1.82 -26.16
C SER A 154 2.58 1.28 -25.14
N ILE A 155 2.45 0.02 -24.72
CA ILE A 155 3.48 -0.64 -23.88
C ILE A 155 4.77 -0.96 -24.66
N MET A 156 4.79 -0.83 -25.98
CA MET A 156 5.98 -1.02 -26.83
C MET A 156 6.67 0.30 -27.20
N GLY A 157 6.38 1.38 -26.45
CA GLY A 157 7.04 2.68 -26.62
C GLY A 157 8.57 2.62 -26.45
N PRO A 158 9.31 3.59 -27.02
CA PRO A 158 10.77 3.56 -26.96
C PRO A 158 11.31 3.88 -25.56
N TYR A 159 12.50 3.38 -25.26
CA TYR A 159 13.27 3.81 -24.09
C TYR A 159 13.75 5.26 -24.25
N VAL A 160 13.59 6.08 -23.22
CA VAL A 160 14.08 7.45 -23.13
C VAL A 160 15.41 7.56 -22.37
N THR A 161 15.70 6.59 -21.52
CA THR A 161 16.98 6.42 -20.82
C THR A 161 17.42 4.97 -20.91
N GLU A 162 18.71 4.70 -20.72
CA GLU A 162 19.19 3.31 -20.74
C GLU A 162 18.59 2.54 -19.56
N PRO A 163 18.14 1.29 -19.76
CA PRO A 163 17.66 0.46 -18.66
C PRO A 163 18.65 0.40 -17.48
N GLY A 164 18.16 0.78 -16.31
CA GLY A 164 18.90 0.85 -15.04
C GLY A 164 19.78 2.08 -14.86
N SER A 165 19.87 3.01 -15.83
CA SER A 165 20.77 4.17 -15.71
C SER A 165 20.17 5.32 -14.93
N GLU A 166 18.85 5.49 -14.99
CA GLU A 166 18.13 6.62 -14.39
C GLU A 166 16.78 6.16 -13.85
N TRP A 167 16.26 6.93 -12.89
CA TRP A 167 14.87 6.81 -12.48
C TRP A 167 13.98 7.66 -13.39
N GLU A 168 13.03 7.01 -14.08
CA GLU A 168 12.07 7.60 -15.01
C GLU A 168 10.69 6.99 -14.74
N TYR A 169 9.73 7.80 -14.29
CA TYR A 169 8.37 7.34 -14.06
C TYR A 169 7.68 6.99 -15.38
N GLY A 170 7.21 5.75 -15.49
CA GLY A 170 6.77 5.23 -16.79
C GLY A 170 6.06 3.89 -16.78
N MET A 171 5.94 3.35 -18.00
CA MET A 171 5.16 2.16 -18.37
C MET A 171 5.81 0.82 -17.98
N GLY A 172 6.98 0.83 -17.33
CA GLY A 172 7.69 -0.41 -16.97
C GLY A 172 6.84 -1.35 -16.12
N ILE A 173 6.02 -0.80 -15.22
CA ILE A 173 5.12 -1.60 -14.38
C ILE A 173 4.08 -2.39 -15.20
N ASP A 174 3.69 -1.91 -16.38
CA ASP A 174 2.76 -2.63 -17.25
C ASP A 174 3.42 -3.91 -17.80
N TRP A 175 4.74 -3.87 -18.04
CA TRP A 175 5.50 -5.07 -18.37
C TRP A 175 5.57 -6.04 -17.19
N ALA A 176 5.71 -5.55 -15.95
CA ALA A 176 5.63 -6.41 -14.76
C ALA A 176 4.26 -7.11 -14.67
N GLY A 177 3.17 -6.42 -15.00
CA GLY A 177 1.84 -7.02 -15.14
C GLY A 177 1.78 -8.11 -16.22
N GLN A 178 2.38 -7.86 -17.39
CA GLN A 178 2.47 -8.86 -18.46
C GLN A 178 3.33 -10.08 -18.07
N VAL A 179 4.38 -9.89 -17.26
CA VAL A 179 5.16 -10.99 -16.68
C VAL A 179 4.29 -11.85 -15.78
N VAL A 180 3.44 -11.24 -14.93
CA VAL A 180 2.48 -11.98 -14.10
C VAL A 180 1.56 -12.83 -14.97
N GLU A 181 1.01 -12.28 -16.05
CA GLU A 181 0.14 -13.03 -16.96
C GLU A 181 0.89 -14.21 -17.59
N ARG A 182 2.09 -13.97 -18.12
CA ARG A 182 2.90 -15.00 -18.79
C ARG A 182 3.29 -16.14 -17.86
N VAL A 183 3.71 -15.82 -16.63
CA VAL A 183 4.20 -16.80 -15.65
C VAL A 183 3.06 -17.58 -15.01
N SER A 184 1.91 -16.93 -14.77
CA SER A 184 0.77 -17.58 -14.12
C SER A 184 -0.16 -18.30 -15.10
N GLY A 185 -0.17 -17.90 -16.38
CA GLY A 185 -1.14 -18.37 -17.37
C GLY A 185 -2.56 -17.80 -17.18
N LEU A 186 -2.74 -16.83 -16.28
CA LEU A 186 -3.99 -16.13 -16.04
C LEU A 186 -3.93 -14.72 -16.63
N SER A 187 -5.09 -14.14 -16.97
CA SER A 187 -5.14 -12.68 -17.18
C SER A 187 -4.81 -11.96 -15.86
N LEU A 188 -4.34 -10.72 -15.94
CA LEU A 188 -3.96 -9.94 -14.76
C LEU A 188 -5.18 -9.69 -13.87
N ASN A 189 -6.34 -9.45 -14.49
CA ASN A 189 -7.61 -9.40 -13.79
C ASN A 189 -7.87 -10.68 -13.01
N ASP A 190 -7.82 -11.85 -13.66
CA ASP A 190 -8.14 -13.12 -13.00
C ASP A 190 -7.13 -13.48 -11.92
N TYR A 191 -5.86 -13.14 -12.13
CA TYR A 191 -4.83 -13.30 -11.11
C TYR A 191 -5.16 -12.45 -9.87
N PHE A 192 -5.47 -11.17 -10.04
CA PHE A 192 -5.83 -10.28 -8.93
C PHE A 192 -7.09 -10.77 -8.21
N GLN A 193 -8.14 -11.14 -8.97
CA GLN A 193 -9.38 -11.68 -8.40
C GLN A 193 -9.08 -12.90 -7.51
N LYS A 194 -8.30 -13.85 -8.03
CA LYS A 194 -8.07 -15.14 -7.37
C LYS A 194 -7.10 -15.05 -6.20
N HIS A 195 -6.00 -14.33 -6.35
CA HIS A 195 -4.85 -14.41 -5.44
C HIS A 195 -4.74 -13.24 -4.47
N ILE A 196 -5.49 -12.15 -4.70
CA ILE A 196 -5.42 -10.94 -3.86
C ILE A 196 -6.80 -10.57 -3.35
N PHE A 197 -7.78 -10.44 -4.25
CA PHE A 197 -9.10 -9.92 -3.88
C PHE A 197 -9.96 -10.95 -3.15
N ALA A 198 -10.08 -12.18 -3.68
CA ALA A 198 -10.88 -13.22 -3.05
C ALA A 198 -10.41 -13.59 -1.62
N PRO A 199 -9.10 -13.74 -1.31
CA PRO A 199 -8.64 -13.95 0.06
C PRO A 199 -9.03 -12.83 1.04
N LEU A 200 -9.15 -11.60 0.54
CA LEU A 200 -9.51 -10.42 1.33
C LEU A 200 -11.02 -10.12 1.31
N GLY A 201 -11.82 -10.89 0.56
CA GLY A 201 -13.26 -10.65 0.42
C GLY A 201 -13.62 -9.42 -0.41
N ILE A 202 -12.70 -8.92 -1.24
CA ILE A 202 -12.88 -7.76 -2.13
C ILE A 202 -13.75 -8.17 -3.33
N LYS A 203 -14.73 -7.33 -3.69
CA LYS A 203 -15.74 -7.60 -4.73
C LYS A 203 -15.94 -6.46 -5.73
N ASN A 204 -15.64 -5.23 -5.31
CA ASN A 204 -15.81 -3.99 -6.06
C ASN A 204 -14.46 -3.50 -6.61
N ALA A 205 -13.64 -4.42 -7.13
CA ALA A 205 -12.40 -4.11 -7.82
C ALA A 205 -12.22 -4.98 -9.06
N SER A 206 -11.93 -4.39 -10.22
CA SER A 206 -11.72 -5.13 -11.48
C SER A 206 -11.07 -4.25 -12.55
N PHE A 207 -10.38 -4.86 -13.51
CA PHE A 207 -10.01 -4.20 -14.77
C PHE A 207 -11.19 -4.07 -15.74
N LEU A 208 -12.24 -4.88 -15.53
CA LEU A 208 -13.42 -5.00 -16.37
C LEU A 208 -14.69 -4.75 -15.52
N PRO A 209 -14.87 -3.53 -14.97
CA PRO A 209 -15.92 -3.27 -14.00
C PRO A 209 -17.35 -3.49 -14.54
N LYS A 210 -17.63 -3.27 -15.82
CA LYS A 210 -18.95 -3.53 -16.41
C LYS A 210 -19.22 -5.02 -16.49
N THR A 211 -18.26 -5.81 -16.98
CA THR A 211 -18.33 -7.27 -16.97
C THR A 211 -18.45 -7.83 -15.54
N ALA A 212 -17.80 -7.20 -14.56
CA ALA A 212 -17.89 -7.55 -13.15
C ALA A 212 -19.21 -7.12 -12.47
N GLY A 213 -20.13 -6.45 -13.18
CA GLY A 213 -21.41 -6.01 -12.64
C GLY A 213 -21.34 -4.78 -11.74
N LEU A 214 -20.34 -3.92 -11.93
CA LEU A 214 -20.11 -2.70 -11.15
C LEU A 214 -20.56 -1.42 -11.88
N ALA A 215 -21.27 -1.55 -13.01
CA ALA A 215 -21.58 -0.43 -13.91
C ALA A 215 -22.38 0.70 -13.24
N ASP A 216 -23.28 0.37 -12.31
CA ASP A 216 -24.11 1.31 -11.54
C ASP A 216 -23.33 2.06 -10.44
N LYS A 217 -22.15 1.54 -10.07
CA LYS A 217 -21.28 2.12 -9.05
C LYS A 217 -20.21 3.05 -9.62
N LEU A 218 -20.00 3.02 -10.94
CA LEU A 218 -18.93 3.77 -11.58
C LEU A 218 -19.11 5.28 -11.39
N VAL A 219 -18.03 5.93 -10.98
CA VAL A 219 -17.93 7.39 -10.88
C VAL A 219 -17.48 7.96 -12.21
N GLY A 220 -18.10 9.07 -12.63
CA GLY A 220 -17.73 9.79 -13.82
C GLY A 220 -16.39 10.51 -13.64
N SER A 221 -15.62 10.59 -14.71
CA SER A 221 -14.41 11.40 -14.75
C SER A 221 -14.73 12.89 -14.95
N HIS A 222 -13.90 13.76 -14.36
CA HIS A 222 -14.07 15.21 -14.40
C HIS A 222 -12.79 15.92 -14.79
N TYR A 223 -12.93 17.14 -15.31
CA TYR A 223 -11.84 18.04 -15.62
C TYR A 223 -12.11 19.43 -15.06
N ARG A 224 -11.12 20.00 -14.37
CA ARG A 224 -11.09 21.41 -13.99
C ARG A 224 -10.27 22.18 -15.03
N ASN A 225 -10.90 23.15 -15.68
CA ASN A 225 -10.20 24.01 -16.63
C ASN A 225 -9.38 25.11 -15.89
N PRO A 226 -8.54 25.88 -16.61
CA PRO A 226 -7.76 26.96 -16.01
C PRO A 226 -8.58 28.07 -15.31
N ASP A 227 -9.85 28.25 -15.69
CA ASP A 227 -10.77 29.19 -15.06
C ASP A 227 -11.44 28.61 -13.78
N GLY A 228 -11.09 27.37 -13.41
CA GLY A 228 -11.61 26.68 -12.24
C GLY A 228 -12.94 25.95 -12.45
N ILE A 229 -13.52 26.02 -13.65
CA ILE A 229 -14.80 25.39 -14.00
C ILE A 229 -14.62 23.88 -14.12
N ILE A 230 -15.50 23.13 -13.45
CA ILE A 230 -15.49 21.66 -13.49
C ILE A 230 -16.55 21.16 -14.47
N SER A 231 -16.14 20.26 -15.36
CA SER A 231 -17.01 19.58 -16.33
C SER A 231 -16.76 18.06 -16.36
N PRO A 232 -17.71 17.24 -16.83
CA PRO A 232 -17.46 15.84 -17.14
C PRO A 232 -16.35 15.66 -18.19
N ASN A 233 -15.56 14.59 -18.08
CA ASN A 233 -14.49 14.25 -19.02
C ASN A 233 -14.43 12.74 -19.29
N GLU A 234 -14.90 12.30 -20.46
CA GLU A 234 -14.97 10.86 -20.79
C GLU A 234 -13.72 10.32 -21.51
N HIS A 235 -12.66 11.12 -21.66
CA HIS A 235 -11.58 10.84 -22.62
C HIS A 235 -10.29 10.23 -22.03
N TRP A 236 -10.24 9.88 -20.75
CA TRP A 236 -8.98 9.42 -20.15
C TRP A 236 -8.70 7.93 -20.40
N LEU A 237 -9.33 7.03 -19.65
CA LEU A 237 -9.17 5.59 -19.86
C LEU A 237 -10.16 5.07 -20.91
N ASN A 238 -9.69 4.19 -21.79
CA ASN A 238 -10.59 3.43 -22.66
C ASN A 238 -11.52 2.52 -21.82
N GLN A 239 -12.77 2.92 -21.67
CA GLN A 239 -13.79 2.18 -20.93
C GLN A 239 -14.56 1.14 -21.77
N GLN A 240 -14.17 0.95 -23.04
CA GLN A 240 -14.75 -0.07 -23.90
C GLN A 240 -13.99 -1.38 -23.67
N GLU A 241 -14.49 -2.20 -22.74
CA GLU A 241 -13.84 -3.45 -22.32
C GLU A 241 -13.51 -4.38 -23.48
N SER A 242 -14.34 -4.41 -24.53
CA SER A 242 -14.08 -5.20 -25.75
C SER A 242 -12.90 -4.74 -26.60
N LYS A 243 -12.30 -3.57 -26.29
CA LYS A 243 -11.14 -2.99 -26.97
C LYS A 243 -9.87 -3.00 -26.11
N ILE A 244 -9.94 -3.54 -24.89
CA ILE A 244 -8.77 -3.69 -24.03
C ILE A 244 -7.93 -4.84 -24.58
N GLU A 245 -6.75 -4.53 -25.09
CA GLU A 245 -5.78 -5.54 -25.56
C GLU A 245 -4.86 -5.99 -24.41
N VAL A 246 -4.60 -5.08 -23.47
CA VAL A 246 -3.67 -5.27 -22.34
C VAL A 246 -4.30 -4.73 -21.05
N HIS A 247 -4.33 -5.54 -20.00
CA HIS A 247 -4.57 -5.04 -18.66
C HIS A 247 -3.34 -4.29 -18.14
N TYR A 248 -3.39 -2.95 -18.16
CA TYR A 248 -2.30 -2.11 -17.68
C TYR A 248 -2.08 -2.26 -16.18
N GLY A 249 -1.09 -3.06 -15.77
CA GLY A 249 -0.71 -3.22 -14.36
C GLY A 249 -0.27 -1.90 -13.68
N GLY A 250 -0.02 -0.85 -14.46
CA GLY A 250 0.28 0.48 -13.98
C GLY A 250 -0.92 1.41 -13.82
N ALA A 251 -2.07 1.09 -14.42
CA ALA A 251 -3.17 2.05 -14.50
C ALA A 251 -4.58 1.46 -14.62
N GLY A 252 -4.78 0.19 -14.94
CA GLY A 252 -6.06 -0.31 -15.45
C GLY A 252 -7.14 -0.63 -14.41
N LEU A 253 -6.85 -0.57 -13.11
CA LEU A 253 -7.78 -1.03 -12.08
C LEU A 253 -8.87 0.00 -11.76
N TRP A 254 -10.09 -0.50 -11.61
CA TRP A 254 -11.19 0.18 -10.93
C TRP A 254 -11.36 -0.40 -9.53
N ALA A 255 -11.54 0.44 -8.51
CA ALA A 255 -11.74 0.01 -7.13
C ALA A 255 -12.43 1.09 -6.29
N ASN A 256 -13.08 0.69 -5.19
CA ASN A 256 -13.53 1.62 -4.14
C ASN A 256 -12.50 1.73 -3.00
N ALA A 257 -12.58 2.82 -2.25
CA ALA A 257 -11.63 3.14 -1.17
C ALA A 257 -11.62 2.09 -0.05
N ALA A 258 -12.80 1.64 0.39
CA ALA A 258 -12.94 0.73 1.53
C ALA A 258 -12.28 -0.62 1.29
N GLU A 259 -12.48 -1.18 0.09
CA GLU A 259 -11.93 -2.47 -0.31
C GLU A 259 -10.46 -2.38 -0.67
N TYR A 260 -10.01 -1.29 -1.31
CA TYR A 260 -8.59 -1.04 -1.52
C TYR A 260 -7.84 -0.99 -0.18
N CYS A 261 -8.42 -0.34 0.84
CA CYS A 261 -7.84 -0.31 2.18
C CYS A 261 -7.76 -1.68 2.85
N GLN A 262 -8.53 -2.70 2.47
CA GLN A 262 -8.36 -4.05 3.02
C GLN A 262 -7.01 -4.66 2.60
N ILE A 263 -6.52 -4.31 1.41
CA ILE A 263 -5.15 -4.67 0.98
C ILE A 263 -4.14 -4.01 1.90
N LEU A 264 -4.31 -2.72 2.18
CA LEU A 264 -3.42 -1.95 3.06
C LEU A 264 -3.43 -2.49 4.50
N VAL A 265 -4.61 -2.82 5.04
CA VAL A 265 -4.74 -3.46 6.36
C VAL A 265 -4.00 -4.80 6.40
N ALA A 266 -4.09 -5.63 5.35
CA ALA A 266 -3.31 -6.87 5.30
C ALA A 266 -1.80 -6.59 5.31
N LEU A 267 -1.32 -5.60 4.55
CA LEU A 267 0.09 -5.21 4.54
C LEU A 267 0.58 -4.71 5.91
N LEU A 268 -0.21 -3.89 6.61
CA LEU A 268 0.08 -3.44 7.99
C LEU A 268 0.24 -4.60 8.99
N ASN A 269 -0.21 -5.81 8.63
CA ASN A 269 -0.13 -7.04 9.43
C ASN A 269 0.73 -8.12 8.73
N GLY A 270 1.79 -7.72 8.05
CA GLY A 270 2.74 -8.67 7.45
C GLY A 270 2.14 -9.53 6.33
N GLY A 271 1.10 -9.02 5.66
CA GLY A 271 0.48 -9.64 4.49
C GLY A 271 -0.75 -10.51 4.82
N THR A 272 -1.20 -10.55 6.08
CA THR A 272 -2.40 -11.32 6.49
C THR A 272 -3.46 -10.39 7.06
N HIS A 273 -4.67 -10.44 6.54
CA HIS A 273 -5.76 -9.61 7.04
C HIS A 273 -6.25 -10.10 8.42
N PRO A 274 -6.29 -9.24 9.45
CA PRO A 274 -6.60 -9.64 10.82
C PRO A 274 -8.04 -10.15 11.00
N LYS A 275 -8.97 -9.72 10.13
CA LYS A 275 -10.38 -10.12 10.22
C LYS A 275 -10.77 -11.30 9.33
N THR A 276 -10.18 -11.44 8.15
CA THR A 276 -10.56 -12.49 7.21
C THR A 276 -9.62 -13.70 7.29
N GLY A 277 -8.43 -13.52 7.89
CA GLY A 277 -7.34 -14.50 7.84
C GLY A 277 -6.72 -14.64 6.44
N GLY A 278 -7.17 -13.84 5.46
CA GLY A 278 -6.68 -13.87 4.10
C GLY A 278 -5.23 -13.43 4.03
N LYS A 279 -4.36 -14.32 3.53
CA LYS A 279 -2.94 -14.05 3.33
C LYS A 279 -2.66 -13.73 1.86
N ILE A 280 -2.06 -12.57 1.61
CA ILE A 280 -1.66 -12.12 0.27
C ILE A 280 -0.14 -12.10 0.07
N LEU A 281 0.65 -12.00 1.15
CA LEU A 281 2.12 -12.07 1.14
C LEU A 281 2.61 -12.68 2.46
N THR A 282 3.86 -13.15 2.51
CA THR A 282 4.56 -13.40 3.77
C THR A 282 5.08 -12.09 4.40
N PRO A 283 5.37 -12.08 5.71
CA PRO A 283 5.99 -10.92 6.35
C PRO A 283 7.29 -10.47 5.67
N GLU A 284 8.15 -11.42 5.27
CA GLU A 284 9.41 -11.15 4.58
C GLU A 284 9.19 -10.47 3.22
N SER A 285 8.16 -10.89 2.48
CA SER A 285 7.79 -10.24 1.23
C SER A 285 7.20 -8.86 1.45
N VAL A 286 6.46 -8.62 2.55
CA VAL A 286 6.02 -7.27 2.92
C VAL A 286 7.21 -6.38 3.26
N GLU A 287 8.22 -6.89 3.97
CA GLU A 287 9.46 -6.15 4.23
C GLU A 287 10.17 -5.75 2.93
N GLU A 288 10.26 -6.67 1.95
CA GLU A 288 10.84 -6.36 0.65
C GLU A 288 9.97 -5.38 -0.17
N LEU A 289 8.64 -5.46 -0.06
CA LEU A 289 7.70 -4.56 -0.71
C LEU A 289 7.88 -3.09 -0.29
N VAL A 290 8.20 -2.85 0.99
CA VAL A 290 8.26 -1.50 1.60
C VAL A 290 9.69 -0.96 1.82
N LYS A 291 10.69 -1.81 1.58
CA LYS A 291 12.11 -1.45 1.68
C LYS A 291 12.51 -0.50 0.54
N PRO A 292 13.38 0.51 0.81
CA PRO A 292 14.00 1.33 -0.22
C PRO A 292 14.76 0.46 -1.24
N GLN A 293 14.49 0.64 -2.52
CA GLN A 293 15.10 -0.16 -3.60
C GLN A 293 16.22 0.58 -4.31
N LEU A 294 16.17 1.91 -4.37
CA LEU A 294 17.09 2.71 -5.17
C LEU A 294 18.38 3.03 -4.40
N ASP A 295 19.51 3.06 -5.11
CA ASP A 295 20.75 3.65 -4.61
C ASP A 295 20.66 5.19 -4.53
N ASP A 296 21.68 5.83 -3.96
CA ASP A 296 21.70 7.29 -3.76
C ASP A 296 21.55 8.08 -5.07
N LYS A 297 22.11 7.58 -6.18
CA LYS A 297 22.01 8.25 -7.47
C LYS A 297 20.57 8.21 -7.98
N LEU A 298 19.98 7.02 -8.02
CA LEU A 298 18.62 6.82 -8.53
C LEU A 298 17.57 7.45 -7.60
N ALA A 299 17.81 7.47 -6.29
CA ALA A 299 16.97 8.20 -5.35
C ALA A 299 17.04 9.72 -5.58
N ALA A 300 18.23 10.27 -5.86
CA ALA A 300 18.39 11.69 -6.21
C ALA A 300 17.68 12.07 -7.53
N ASP A 301 17.63 11.15 -8.50
CA ASP A 301 16.88 11.34 -9.76
C ASP A 301 15.37 11.59 -9.52
N MET A 302 14.80 11.10 -8.40
CA MET A 302 13.40 11.36 -8.04
C MET A 302 13.13 12.82 -7.62
N ASP A 303 14.16 13.61 -7.30
CA ASP A 303 14.00 15.03 -6.94
C ASP A 303 14.04 15.98 -8.14
N ARG A 304 14.24 15.44 -9.35
CA ARG A 304 14.25 16.21 -10.60
C ARG A 304 12.91 16.88 -10.88
N GLU A 305 12.93 17.84 -11.80
CA GLU A 305 11.72 18.41 -12.37
C GLU A 305 10.89 17.31 -13.04
N PHE A 306 9.56 17.41 -12.95
CA PHE A 306 8.63 16.59 -13.72
C PHE A 306 8.02 17.48 -14.81
N PRO A 307 8.58 17.50 -16.03
CA PRO A 307 8.12 18.40 -17.07
C PRO A 307 6.64 18.21 -17.38
N ASN A 308 5.83 19.26 -17.24
CA ASN A 308 4.42 19.20 -17.58
C ASN A 308 4.21 19.47 -19.09
N THR A 309 4.32 18.43 -19.90
CA THR A 309 4.18 18.54 -21.36
C THR A 309 2.74 18.42 -21.85
N ASP A 310 1.81 18.02 -20.97
CA ASP A 310 0.37 18.01 -21.22
C ASP A 310 -0.41 18.53 -19.98
N PRO A 311 -0.62 19.86 -19.91
CA PRO A 311 -1.34 20.49 -18.81
C PRO A 311 -2.82 20.08 -18.68
N THR A 312 -3.36 19.34 -19.67
CA THR A 312 -4.72 18.81 -19.57
C THR A 312 -4.80 17.56 -18.69
N LEU A 313 -3.67 16.86 -18.50
CA LEU A 313 -3.58 15.65 -17.69
C LEU A 313 -3.02 15.92 -16.29
N THR A 314 -2.12 16.89 -16.14
CA THR A 314 -1.44 17.17 -14.88
C THR A 314 -1.25 18.66 -14.63
N ASN A 315 -1.39 19.08 -13.36
CA ASN A 315 -0.87 20.37 -12.93
C ASN A 315 0.66 20.32 -12.83
N TYR A 316 1.31 21.47 -12.71
CA TYR A 316 2.76 21.55 -12.49
C TYR A 316 3.15 21.03 -11.10
N PHE A 317 4.22 20.24 -11.03
CA PHE A 317 4.85 19.82 -9.79
C PHE A 317 6.30 19.42 -10.02
N GLU A 318 7.04 19.23 -8.93
CA GLU A 318 8.42 18.77 -8.98
C GLU A 318 8.70 17.66 -7.96
N GLY A 319 9.85 16.99 -8.13
CA GLY A 319 10.41 16.08 -7.17
C GLY A 319 9.48 14.93 -6.83
N CYS A 320 8.78 14.41 -7.84
CA CYS A 320 7.82 13.32 -7.69
C CYS A 320 6.78 13.63 -6.60
N THR A 321 6.20 14.84 -6.62
CA THR A 321 5.17 15.39 -5.70
C THR A 321 5.66 15.92 -4.35
N VAL A 322 6.94 15.74 -4.00
CA VAL A 322 7.50 16.09 -2.68
C VAL A 322 8.93 16.66 -2.80
N LYS A 323 9.08 17.77 -3.54
CA LYS A 323 10.38 18.40 -3.82
C LYS A 323 11.21 18.69 -2.56
N GLY A 324 12.50 18.35 -2.59
CA GLY A 324 13.47 18.62 -1.52
C GLY A 324 13.32 17.74 -0.27
N VAL A 325 12.37 16.80 -0.27
CA VAL A 325 12.16 15.87 0.85
C VAL A 325 12.89 14.54 0.56
N PRO A 326 13.75 14.07 1.48
CA PRO A 326 14.41 12.77 1.36
C PRO A 326 13.42 11.62 1.14
N LYS A 327 13.65 10.84 0.08
CA LYS A 327 12.72 9.81 -0.41
C LYS A 327 13.45 8.71 -1.17
N ASN A 328 12.74 7.59 -1.35
CA ASN A 328 13.16 6.47 -2.18
C ASN A 328 11.91 5.82 -2.81
N TRP A 329 12.13 4.94 -3.77
CA TRP A 329 11.08 4.09 -4.31
C TRP A 329 11.16 2.70 -3.69
N ALA A 330 10.07 2.23 -3.10
CA ALA A 330 9.90 0.84 -2.70
C ALA A 330 9.09 0.10 -3.77
N LEU A 331 9.13 -1.24 -3.82
CA LEU A 331 8.39 -1.98 -4.85
C LEU A 331 6.89 -1.67 -4.85
N GLY A 332 6.31 -1.42 -3.68
CA GLY A 332 4.89 -1.09 -3.54
C GLY A 332 4.51 0.37 -3.78
N GLY A 333 5.47 1.30 -3.88
CA GLY A 333 5.17 2.73 -4.01
C GLY A 333 6.25 3.65 -3.44
N MET A 334 5.90 4.93 -3.28
CA MET A 334 6.85 5.92 -2.77
C MET A 334 6.98 5.85 -1.25
N ARG A 335 8.20 6.08 -0.79
CA ARG A 335 8.52 6.16 0.63
C ARG A 335 9.34 7.41 0.90
N LEU A 336 8.95 8.16 1.93
CA LEU A 336 9.82 9.18 2.49
C LEU A 336 10.74 8.55 3.53
N THR A 337 11.98 9.03 3.60
CA THR A 337 12.92 8.62 4.65
C THR A 337 12.86 9.55 5.87
N VAL A 338 11.88 10.46 5.87
CA VAL A 338 11.52 11.40 6.94
C VAL A 338 10.00 11.49 7.04
N GLN A 339 9.48 12.10 8.11
CA GLN A 339 8.05 12.38 8.21
C GLN A 339 7.60 13.35 7.12
N HIS A 340 6.45 13.11 6.49
CA HIS A 340 5.90 14.01 5.49
C HIS A 340 5.58 15.39 6.09
N PRO A 341 6.04 16.50 5.48
CA PRO A 341 5.91 17.82 6.08
C PRO A 341 4.47 18.31 6.21
N MET A 342 3.60 17.97 5.24
CA MET A 342 2.19 18.35 5.23
C MET A 342 1.28 17.28 5.87
N PHE A 343 1.19 16.10 5.24
CA PHE A 343 0.32 14.99 5.63
C PHE A 343 0.72 14.24 6.92
N LYS A 344 1.94 14.40 7.43
CA LYS A 344 2.43 13.87 8.72
C LYS A 344 2.58 12.35 8.87
N TYR A 345 2.31 11.55 7.83
CA TYR A 345 2.73 10.14 7.85
C TYR A 345 4.25 10.00 8.01
N SER A 346 4.66 8.92 8.66
CA SER A 346 6.02 8.69 9.13
C SER A 346 7.01 8.26 8.03
N ASP A 347 8.28 8.13 8.43
CA ASP A 347 9.36 7.55 7.61
C ASP A 347 9.21 6.03 7.39
N LYS A 348 8.18 5.41 8.01
CA LYS A 348 7.81 4.01 7.81
C LYS A 348 6.66 3.85 6.83
N SER A 349 6.11 4.94 6.31
CA SER A 349 4.92 4.89 5.46
C SER A 349 5.24 4.58 4.01
N LEU A 350 4.27 3.93 3.37
CA LEU A 350 4.20 3.77 1.93
C LEU A 350 2.97 4.55 1.44
N PHE A 351 3.11 5.26 0.33
CA PHE A 351 2.01 6.00 -0.26
C PHE A 351 2.16 6.10 -1.78
N TRP A 352 1.04 6.28 -2.46
CA TRP A 352 1.04 6.62 -3.87
C TRP A 352 -0.29 7.25 -4.28
N CYS A 353 -0.44 7.48 -5.58
CA CYS A 353 -1.60 8.17 -6.13
C CYS A 353 -1.96 7.70 -7.53
N GLY A 354 -3.19 8.02 -7.94
CA GLY A 354 -3.72 7.87 -9.29
C GLY A 354 -3.92 9.23 -9.94
N ILE A 355 -3.76 9.29 -11.27
CA ILE A 355 -3.76 10.54 -12.03
C ILE A 355 -5.10 11.32 -11.91
N GLN A 356 -6.21 10.65 -11.61
CA GLN A 356 -7.51 11.29 -11.33
C GLN A 356 -7.74 11.56 -9.84
N ASN A 357 -6.67 11.98 -9.17
CA ASN A 357 -6.66 12.40 -7.77
C ASN A 357 -7.28 11.35 -6.83
N SER A 358 -6.79 10.11 -6.95
CA SER A 358 -6.91 9.11 -5.89
C SER A 358 -5.61 9.06 -5.11
N TYR A 359 -5.65 9.08 -3.78
CA TYR A 359 -4.45 9.02 -2.93
C TYR A 359 -4.64 7.98 -1.85
N TRP A 360 -3.62 7.16 -1.61
CA TRP A 360 -3.61 6.21 -0.49
C TRP A 360 -2.31 6.30 0.29
N TRP A 361 -2.39 5.96 1.57
CA TRP A 361 -1.23 5.80 2.46
C TRP A 361 -1.42 4.57 3.35
N ALA A 362 -0.31 3.98 3.76
CA ALA A 362 -0.21 2.99 4.83
C ALA A 362 1.00 3.34 5.69
N ASP A 363 0.76 3.71 6.95
CA ASP A 363 1.78 4.05 7.93
C ASP A 363 2.02 2.89 8.88
N PHE A 364 3.15 2.23 8.71
CA PHE A 364 3.53 1.06 9.49
C PHE A 364 3.98 1.41 10.92
N LYS A 365 4.23 2.70 11.22
CA LYS A 365 4.59 3.15 12.56
C LYS A 365 3.37 3.23 13.46
N ASP A 366 2.32 3.92 13.01
CA ASP A 366 1.10 4.10 13.79
C ASP A 366 -0.01 3.08 13.48
N GLY A 367 0.21 2.26 12.45
CA GLY A 367 -0.71 1.21 12.06
C GLY A 367 -1.98 1.76 11.42
N THR A 368 -1.94 2.92 10.77
CA THR A 368 -3.10 3.49 10.05
C THR A 368 -2.94 3.43 8.54
N CYS A 369 -4.05 3.39 7.83
CA CYS A 369 -4.09 3.52 6.38
C CYS A 369 -5.37 4.24 5.95
N GLY A 370 -5.35 4.75 4.73
CA GLY A 370 -6.56 5.31 4.15
C GLY A 370 -6.44 5.59 2.67
N MET A 371 -7.58 5.94 2.07
CA MET A 371 -7.68 6.31 0.68
C MET A 371 -8.76 7.38 0.50
N ILE A 372 -8.44 8.41 -0.28
CA ILE A 372 -9.37 9.44 -0.79
C ILE A 372 -9.49 9.30 -2.30
N GLN A 373 -10.71 9.41 -2.82
CA GLN A 373 -11.00 9.33 -4.25
C GLN A 373 -12.00 10.43 -4.65
N SER A 374 -11.66 11.23 -5.67
CA SER A 374 -12.50 12.34 -6.16
C SER A 374 -12.76 12.32 -7.67
N GLN A 375 -12.02 11.50 -8.43
CA GLN A 375 -12.25 11.28 -9.86
C GLN A 375 -12.22 12.56 -10.72
N ILE A 376 -11.33 13.50 -10.39
CA ILE A 376 -11.14 14.78 -11.10
C ILE A 376 -9.70 14.89 -11.60
N GLY A 377 -9.50 15.52 -12.77
CA GLY A 377 -8.21 15.98 -13.26
C GLY A 377 -8.21 17.50 -13.53
N PRO A 378 -7.06 18.11 -13.88
CA PRO A 378 -5.73 17.52 -13.97
C PRO A 378 -5.23 16.91 -12.64
N PHE A 379 -4.26 16.00 -12.71
CA PHE A 379 -3.58 15.46 -11.54
C PHE A 379 -3.00 16.56 -10.64
N LEU A 380 -2.97 16.31 -9.33
CA LEU A 380 -2.70 17.30 -8.27
C LEU A 380 -3.75 18.42 -8.25
N ASP A 381 -5.02 18.02 -8.20
CA ASP A 381 -6.13 18.92 -7.95
C ASP A 381 -6.10 19.37 -6.47
N MET A 382 -6.07 20.68 -6.27
CA MET A 382 -5.95 21.28 -4.94
C MET A 382 -7.17 21.08 -4.05
N GLY A 383 -8.35 20.79 -4.62
CA GLY A 383 -9.52 20.41 -3.84
C GLY A 383 -9.33 19.07 -3.15
N THR A 384 -8.85 18.08 -3.90
CA THR A 384 -8.58 16.75 -3.35
C THR A 384 -7.42 16.76 -2.35
N LEU A 385 -6.32 17.43 -2.69
CA LEU A 385 -5.19 17.58 -1.77
C LEU A 385 -5.58 18.37 -0.51
N GLY A 386 -6.45 19.37 -0.65
CA GLY A 386 -6.98 20.14 0.48
C GLY A 386 -7.85 19.32 1.44
N ILE A 387 -8.63 18.36 0.93
CA ILE A 387 -9.34 17.37 1.76
C ILE A 387 -8.32 16.54 2.55
N LEU A 388 -7.34 15.97 1.87
CA LEU A 388 -6.34 15.09 2.48
C LEU A 388 -5.51 15.83 3.55
N ALA A 389 -5.06 17.05 3.25
CA ALA A 389 -4.27 17.89 4.15
C ALA A 389 -5.02 18.29 5.43
N GLN A 390 -6.35 18.36 5.38
CA GLN A 390 -7.17 18.62 6.56
C GLN A 390 -7.35 17.38 7.44
N ILE A 391 -7.38 16.18 6.85
CA ILE A 391 -7.79 14.96 7.55
C ILE A 391 -6.59 14.12 8.00
N GLU A 392 -5.67 13.79 7.10
CA GLU A 392 -4.60 12.82 7.35
C GLU A 392 -3.70 13.18 8.55
N PRO A 393 -3.26 14.44 8.73
CA PRO A 393 -2.51 14.82 9.93
C PRO A 393 -3.24 14.56 11.26
N GLN A 394 -4.57 14.67 11.27
CA GLN A 394 -5.38 14.42 12.46
C GLN A 394 -5.47 12.92 12.77
N VAL A 395 -5.43 12.06 11.75
CA VAL A 395 -5.37 10.59 11.92
C VAL A 395 -4.08 10.21 12.64
N HIS A 396 -2.94 10.68 12.12
CA HIS A 396 -1.63 10.41 12.71
C HIS A 396 -1.52 10.95 14.14
N ALA A 397 -2.01 12.17 14.39
CA ALA A 397 -2.02 12.73 15.74
C ALA A 397 -2.88 11.90 16.72
N ALA A 398 -4.02 11.36 16.27
CA ALA A 398 -4.87 10.52 17.11
C ALA A 398 -4.20 9.19 17.47
N TYR A 399 -3.52 8.54 16.53
CA TYR A 399 -2.87 7.24 16.76
C TYR A 399 -1.48 7.34 17.41
N ALA A 400 -0.78 8.47 17.26
CA ALA A 400 0.43 8.74 18.04
C ALA A 400 0.15 8.73 19.56
N ASN A 401 -1.02 9.23 19.97
CA ASN A 401 -1.44 9.21 21.37
C ASN A 401 -1.83 7.81 21.86
N VAL A 402 -2.43 6.98 20.99
CA VAL A 402 -2.77 5.59 21.33
C VAL A 402 -1.50 4.78 21.58
N LEU A 403 -0.49 4.90 20.70
CA LEU A 403 0.80 4.24 20.91
C LEU A 403 1.49 4.69 22.20
N ALA A 404 1.39 5.97 22.55
CA ALA A 404 1.96 6.48 23.79
C ALA A 404 1.24 5.93 25.03
N ALA A 405 -0.10 5.79 24.97
CA ALA A 405 -0.89 5.19 26.05
C ALA A 405 -0.58 3.69 26.20
N ASP A 406 -0.57 2.92 25.11
CA ASP A 406 -0.24 1.48 25.13
C ASP A 406 1.18 1.23 25.70
N ALA A 407 2.14 2.11 25.38
CA ALA A 407 3.49 2.03 25.91
C ALA A 407 3.55 2.32 27.42
N LEU A 408 2.76 3.28 27.91
CA LEU A 408 2.65 3.58 29.34
C LEU A 408 2.00 2.42 30.10
N ASP A 409 0.88 1.88 29.61
CA ASP A 409 0.20 0.72 30.21
C ASP A 409 1.13 -0.51 30.29
N THR A 410 1.95 -0.73 29.26
CA THR A 410 2.95 -1.82 29.26
C THR A 410 4.01 -1.62 30.34
N VAL A 411 4.53 -0.39 30.48
CA VAL A 411 5.52 -0.06 31.52
C VAL A 411 4.91 -0.17 32.91
N GLU A 412 3.68 0.28 33.12
CA GLU A 412 2.97 0.13 34.39
C GLU A 412 2.72 -1.35 34.75
N HIS A 413 2.33 -2.18 33.77
CA HIS A 413 2.15 -3.60 33.98
C HIS A 413 3.47 -4.34 34.27
N GLU A 414 4.57 -3.98 33.61
CA GLU A 414 5.91 -4.51 33.91
C GLU A 414 6.40 -4.08 35.29
N GLN A 415 6.12 -2.84 35.70
CA GLN A 415 6.46 -2.34 37.04
C GLN A 415 5.66 -3.06 38.12
N GLN A 416 4.37 -3.27 37.90
CA GLN A 416 3.51 -4.00 38.84
C GLN A 416 3.98 -5.46 38.98
N HIS A 417 4.31 -6.13 37.88
CA HIS A 417 4.85 -7.49 37.91
C HIS A 417 6.15 -7.58 38.73
N ARG A 418 7.06 -6.61 38.58
CA ARG A 418 8.30 -6.56 39.37
C ARG A 418 8.05 -6.29 40.86
N LEU A 419 7.06 -5.49 41.19
CA LEU A 419 6.67 -5.24 42.59
C LEU A 419 6.07 -6.50 43.23
N ASP A 420 5.25 -7.24 42.48
CA ASP A 420 4.67 -8.49 42.94
C ASP A 420 5.75 -9.56 43.17
N GLU A 421 6.73 -9.69 42.25
CA GLU A 421 7.90 -10.56 42.43
C GLU A 421 8.74 -10.19 43.67
N GLN A 422 8.97 -8.90 43.91
CA GLN A 422 9.69 -8.43 45.10
C GLN A 422 8.91 -8.73 46.40
N HIS A 423 7.58 -8.62 46.36
CA HIS A 423 6.74 -8.95 47.51
C HIS A 423 6.76 -10.45 47.82
N GLU A 424 6.75 -11.32 46.81
CA GLU A 424 6.89 -12.76 46.98
C GLU A 424 8.28 -13.14 47.54
N GLU A 425 9.35 -12.50 47.05
CA GLU A 425 10.72 -12.76 47.52
C GLU A 425 10.91 -12.33 48.99
N VAL A 426 10.37 -11.18 49.38
CA VAL A 426 10.38 -10.70 50.77
C VAL A 426 9.53 -11.62 51.66
N ALA A 427 8.36 -12.07 51.20
CA ALA A 427 7.51 -13.00 51.94
C ALA A 427 8.17 -14.37 52.12
N SER A 428 8.87 -14.87 51.10
CA SER A 428 9.63 -16.12 51.16
C SER A 428 10.81 -16.02 52.12
N THR A 429 11.51 -14.88 52.12
CA THR A 429 12.65 -14.63 53.04
C THR A 429 12.17 -14.53 54.48
N ALA A 430 11.09 -13.78 54.73
CA ALA A 430 10.50 -13.67 56.06
C ALA A 430 9.95 -15.01 56.60
N LEU A 431 9.45 -15.88 55.72
CA LEU A 431 9.02 -17.23 56.09
C LEU A 431 10.22 -18.14 56.43
N ALA A 432 11.33 -18.02 55.69
CA ALA A 432 12.55 -18.77 55.98
C ALA A 432 13.17 -18.33 57.32
N ASP A 433 13.27 -17.02 57.56
CA ASP A 433 13.79 -16.47 58.82
C ASP A 433 12.93 -16.91 60.03
N ALA A 434 11.61 -16.93 59.88
CA ALA A 434 10.69 -17.38 60.93
C ALA A 434 10.76 -18.90 61.20
N LEU A 435 11.18 -19.71 60.22
CA LEU A 435 11.41 -21.14 60.39
C LEU A 435 12.76 -21.40 61.05
N ASP A 436 13.81 -20.64 60.71
CA ASP A 436 15.12 -20.73 61.36
C ASP A 436 15.06 -20.30 62.84
N GLU A 437 14.31 -19.24 63.18
CA GLU A 437 14.08 -18.85 64.58
C GLU A 437 13.30 -19.91 65.38
N ALA A 438 12.43 -20.68 64.73
CA ALA A 438 11.67 -21.76 65.38
C ALA A 438 12.50 -23.04 65.60
N GLU A 439 13.57 -23.25 64.82
CA GLU A 439 14.52 -24.36 65.02
C GLU A 439 15.55 -24.06 66.13
N ASP A 440 15.92 -22.79 66.36
CA ASP A 440 16.91 -22.40 67.39
C ASP A 440 16.33 -22.46 68.83
N ASP A 441 15.01 -22.30 68.99
CA ASP A 441 14.31 -22.43 70.29
C ASP A 441 13.98 -23.89 70.67
N GLY A 442 14.30 -24.87 69.82
CA GLY A 442 13.92 -26.27 69.98
C GLY A 442 14.94 -27.19 70.68
N ASN A 443 16.14 -26.72 71.01
CA ASN A 443 17.23 -27.62 71.42
C ASN A 443 17.68 -27.39 72.87
N ASN A 444 16.89 -27.90 73.82
CA ASN A 444 17.37 -28.30 75.14
C ASN A 444 16.68 -29.61 75.58
N ASP A 445 17.53 -30.56 76.04
CA ASP A 445 17.23 -31.78 76.81
C ASP A 445 16.72 -33.04 76.08
N MET A 446 17.61 -34.00 75.77
CA MET A 446 17.97 -35.14 76.66
C MET A 446 18.64 -36.34 75.95
N ASP A 447 19.47 -37.00 76.75
CA ASP A 447 20.46 -38.04 76.49
C ASP A 447 19.92 -39.49 76.31
N ALA A 448 20.84 -40.39 75.92
CA ALA A 448 20.89 -41.85 76.18
C ALA A 448 20.42 -42.91 75.12
N SER A 449 21.43 -43.46 74.42
CA SER A 449 21.77 -44.89 74.17
C SER A 449 20.70 -45.98 73.90
N PHE A 450 20.85 -46.76 72.82
CA PHE A 450 21.26 -48.20 72.81
C PHE A 450 21.10 -48.88 71.42
N ASN A 451 22.18 -49.54 70.97
CA ASN A 451 22.32 -50.76 70.12
C ASN A 451 21.45 -51.04 68.86
N ASP A 452 22.19 -51.16 67.74
CA ASP A 452 21.99 -52.04 66.55
C ASP A 452 22.04 -53.55 66.98
N PRO A 453 21.69 -54.60 66.17
CA PRO A 453 21.55 -54.62 64.71
C PRO A 453 20.48 -55.55 64.06
N LEU A 454 20.43 -55.48 62.72
CA LEU A 454 20.11 -56.53 61.71
C LEU A 454 18.82 -56.42 60.88
N SER A 455 19.03 -55.89 59.66
CA SER A 455 18.49 -56.35 58.36
C SER A 455 18.74 -57.88 58.15
N PRO A 456 18.06 -58.65 57.24
CA PRO A 456 17.69 -58.21 55.90
C PRO A 456 16.49 -58.90 55.15
N TYR A 457 16.20 -58.33 53.96
CA TYR A 457 15.48 -58.86 52.78
C TYR A 457 13.95 -58.95 52.78
N GLY A 458 13.36 -58.34 51.74
CA GLY A 458 11.97 -58.56 51.31
C GLY A 458 11.50 -57.64 50.18
N HIS A 459 11.99 -57.84 48.96
CA HIS A 459 11.43 -57.31 47.70
C HIS A 459 10.06 -57.93 47.41
N ILE A 460 8.99 -57.14 47.17
CA ILE A 460 7.79 -57.44 46.34
C ILE A 460 7.17 -56.07 45.95
N ASP A 461 7.37 -55.49 44.76
CA ASP A 461 6.67 -55.66 43.46
C ASP A 461 5.13 -55.60 43.50
N LEU A 462 4.55 -54.47 43.07
CA LEU A 462 3.19 -54.41 42.50
C LEU A 462 3.12 -53.39 41.35
N GLY A 463 3.25 -53.90 40.13
CA GLY A 463 2.05 -54.08 39.28
C GLY A 463 1.42 -52.83 38.63
N ARG A 464 1.79 -52.64 37.36
CA ARG A 464 1.07 -51.91 36.27
C ARG A 464 -0.45 -52.14 36.25
N ALA A 465 -1.22 -51.17 35.73
CA ALA A 465 -1.64 -51.13 34.31
C ALA A 465 -2.87 -50.23 33.98
N ARG A 466 -2.71 -49.42 32.91
CA ARG A 466 -3.64 -49.12 31.78
C ARG A 466 -4.93 -48.33 32.09
N ARG A 467 -5.53 -47.52 31.22
CA ARG A 467 -5.52 -47.20 29.77
C ARG A 467 -6.25 -45.81 29.66
N HIS A 468 -6.14 -44.97 28.64
CA HIS A 468 -5.84 -45.18 27.23
C HIS A 468 -5.18 -43.97 26.59
#